data_AF-A0A953YJM8-F1
#
_entry.id   AF-A0A953YJM8-F1
#
_cell.length_a   1.000
_cell.length_b   1.000
_cell.length_c   1.000
_cell.angle_alpha   90.00
_cell.angle_beta   90.00
_cell.angle_gamma   90.00
#
_symmetry.space_group_name_H-M   'P 1'
#
loop_
_entity.id
_entity.type
_entity.pdbx_description
1 polymer ?
#
loop_
_entity_poly.entity_id
_entity_poly.type
_entity_poly.pdbx_seq_one_letter_code
_entity_poly.pdbx_strand_id
1 'polypeptide(L)'
;MPPPEEVDIPALKAKYKEERDKRMRREGQNQYASPEDHLVYDTREHDPFMPVVPRDAIDEETDVVILGAGWSGLTAAFHLTKAGVTNFRHIDHAGNFGGTWYWNRYPGIQCDNDAYCYLPLLEETGFLPSKKFADGKEIYDYIQVVADQFGFRDKALFHTEITSLKWDEDIKRWRVETDRG
;
A
#
# COMPACT_ATOMS: atom_id res chain seq x y z
N MET A 1 -15.23 -34.65 -5.33
CA MET A 1 -13.98 -34.67 -4.54
C MET A 1 -14.02 -35.96 -3.72
N PRO A 2 -12.92 -36.74 -3.64
CA PRO A 2 -12.93 -37.93 -2.80
C PRO A 2 -13.24 -37.55 -1.34
N PRO A 3 -13.92 -38.42 -0.57
CA PRO A 3 -14.08 -38.26 0.87
C PRO A 3 -12.72 -38.06 1.57
N PRO A 4 -12.64 -37.28 2.66
CA PRO A 4 -11.37 -37.03 3.37
C PRO A 4 -10.60 -38.29 3.76
N GLU A 5 -11.32 -39.36 4.11
CA GLU A 5 -10.79 -40.68 4.48
C GLU A 5 -10.16 -41.45 3.30
N GLU A 6 -10.52 -41.11 2.06
CA GLU A 6 -9.99 -41.74 0.84
C GLU A 6 -8.76 -41.00 0.29
N VAL A 7 -8.35 -39.89 0.91
CA VAL A 7 -7.18 -39.12 0.49
C VAL A 7 -5.89 -39.80 0.98
N ASP A 8 -5.07 -40.26 0.04
CA ASP A 8 -3.71 -40.72 0.33
C ASP A 8 -2.79 -39.54 0.66
N ILE A 9 -2.77 -39.16 1.94
CA ILE A 9 -1.94 -38.08 2.47
C ILE A 9 -0.44 -38.32 2.20
N PRO A 10 0.13 -39.53 2.43
CA PRO A 10 1.51 -39.83 2.04
C PRO A 10 1.83 -39.55 0.57
N ALA A 11 1.00 -40.03 -0.37
CA ALA A 11 1.22 -39.80 -1.80
C ALA A 11 1.12 -38.31 -2.16
N LEU A 12 0.17 -37.58 -1.58
CA LEU A 12 0.03 -36.13 -1.79
C LEU A 12 1.29 -35.38 -1.32
N LYS A 13 1.81 -35.71 -0.13
CA LYS A 13 3.07 -35.13 0.39
C LYS A 13 4.26 -35.45 -0.51
N ALA A 14 4.35 -36.67 -1.04
CA ALA A 14 5.39 -37.06 -1.98
C ALA A 14 5.32 -36.22 -3.27
N LYS A 15 4.11 -35.99 -3.79
CA LYS A 15 3.89 -35.14 -4.97
C LYS A 15 4.26 -33.68 -4.71
N TYR A 16 3.90 -33.13 -3.55
CA TYR A 16 4.31 -31.77 -3.16
C TYR A 16 5.82 -31.63 -3.07
N LYS A 17 6.51 -32.63 -2.51
CA LYS A 17 7.97 -32.66 -2.48
C LYS A 17 8.56 -32.66 -3.88
N GLU A 18 8.09 -33.53 -4.77
CA GLU A 18 8.54 -33.59 -6.17
C GLU A 18 8.38 -32.23 -6.88
N GLU A 19 7.21 -31.58 -6.74
CA GLU A 19 6.94 -30.29 -7.38
C GLU A 19 7.74 -29.12 -6.79
N ARG A 20 7.96 -29.11 -5.48
CA ARG A 20 8.84 -28.14 -4.82
C ARG A 20 10.28 -28.30 -5.31
N ASP A 21 10.80 -29.52 -5.31
CA ASP A 21 12.20 -29.81 -5.60
C ASP A 21 12.56 -29.43 -7.07
N LYS A 22 11.60 -29.43 -8.01
CA LYS A 22 11.77 -28.89 -9.39
C LYS A 22 12.08 -27.40 -9.44
N ARG A 23 11.70 -26.63 -8.41
CA ARG A 23 11.75 -25.16 -8.38
C ARG A 23 12.70 -24.63 -7.31
N MET A 24 13.38 -25.49 -6.56
CA MET A 24 14.39 -25.08 -5.60
C MET A 24 15.61 -24.50 -6.32
N ARG A 25 15.80 -23.19 -6.17
CA ARG A 25 16.97 -22.45 -6.67
C ARG A 25 17.98 -22.28 -5.55
N ARG A 26 19.27 -22.49 -5.83
CA ARG A 26 20.36 -22.36 -4.83
C ARG A 26 20.58 -20.90 -4.43
N GLU A 27 20.30 -20.01 -5.37
CA GLU A 27 20.43 -18.56 -5.28
C GLU A 27 19.39 -17.95 -4.33
N GLY A 28 18.30 -18.66 -4.02
CA GLY A 28 17.24 -18.16 -3.14
C GLY A 28 16.63 -16.88 -3.70
N GLN A 29 16.53 -15.82 -2.88
CA GLN A 29 16.01 -14.52 -3.34
C GLN A 29 16.92 -13.79 -4.32
N ASN A 30 18.22 -14.13 -4.36
CA ASN A 30 19.17 -13.53 -5.31
C ASN A 30 18.94 -13.99 -6.76
N GLN A 31 17.97 -14.89 -7.00
CA GLN A 31 17.52 -15.24 -8.34
C GLN A 31 16.76 -14.10 -9.03
N TYR A 32 16.23 -13.14 -8.25
CA TYR A 32 15.57 -11.96 -8.76
C TYR A 32 16.57 -10.82 -8.79
N ALA A 33 16.71 -10.18 -9.94
CA ALA A 33 17.42 -8.92 -10.01
C ALA A 33 16.59 -7.86 -9.29
N SER A 34 17.25 -7.05 -8.45
CA SER A 34 16.65 -5.79 -8.05
C SER A 34 16.46 -4.97 -9.33
N PRO A 35 15.28 -4.36 -9.53
CA PRO A 35 15.04 -3.21 -10.42
C PRO A 35 16.17 -2.21 -10.71
N GLU A 36 17.24 -2.17 -9.92
CA GLU A 36 18.42 -1.31 -10.07
C GLU A 36 19.13 -1.44 -11.43
N ASP A 37 19.00 -2.59 -12.12
CA ASP A 37 19.59 -2.80 -13.45
C ASP A 37 18.67 -2.27 -14.57
N HIS A 38 18.72 -0.96 -14.79
CA HIS A 38 18.36 -0.21 -16.02
C HIS A 38 16.94 -0.31 -16.61
N LEU A 39 16.05 -1.19 -16.14
CA LEU A 39 14.69 -1.39 -16.70
C LEU A 39 13.54 -0.90 -15.81
N VAL A 40 13.81 -0.54 -14.55
CA VAL A 40 12.77 -0.12 -13.59
C VAL A 40 12.95 1.34 -13.14
N TYR A 41 13.94 2.03 -13.71
CA TYR A 41 14.07 3.48 -13.58
C TYR A 41 12.84 4.26 -14.13
N ASP A 42 11.89 3.61 -14.81
CA ASP A 42 10.71 4.28 -15.37
C ASP A 42 9.43 4.19 -14.51
N THR A 43 9.36 3.35 -13.46
CA THR A 43 8.10 3.20 -12.69
C THR A 43 8.13 3.72 -11.26
N ARG A 44 9.31 3.86 -10.66
CA ARG A 44 9.47 4.51 -9.35
C ARG A 44 9.71 6.02 -9.47
N GLU A 45 10.45 6.44 -10.50
CA GLU A 45 10.75 7.86 -10.74
C GLU A 45 9.71 8.55 -11.64
N HIS A 46 8.95 7.78 -12.42
CA HIS A 46 7.87 8.31 -13.28
C HIS A 46 6.54 7.69 -12.89
N ASP A 47 5.77 8.47 -12.14
CA ASP A 47 4.36 8.20 -11.94
C ASP A 47 3.62 8.30 -13.29
N PRO A 48 3.08 7.20 -13.84
CA PRO A 48 2.46 7.21 -15.16
C PRO A 48 1.04 7.79 -15.12
N PHE A 49 0.51 8.07 -13.93
CA PHE A 49 -0.87 8.49 -13.73
C PHE A 49 -0.99 9.98 -13.42
N MET A 50 0.02 10.58 -12.80
CA MET A 50 0.01 12.01 -12.51
C MET A 50 1.38 12.65 -12.67
N PRO A 51 1.43 13.84 -13.30
CA PRO A 51 2.67 14.61 -13.36
C PRO A 51 3.05 15.08 -11.97
N VAL A 52 4.36 15.13 -11.73
CA VAL A 52 4.91 15.76 -10.54
C VAL A 52 4.66 17.26 -10.61
N VAL A 53 4.00 17.80 -9.59
CA VAL A 53 3.89 19.25 -9.39
C VAL A 53 5.05 19.71 -8.50
N PRO A 54 5.89 20.67 -8.95
CA PRO A 54 6.93 21.24 -8.12
C PRO A 54 6.33 21.88 -6.85
N ARG A 55 6.98 21.66 -5.72
CA ARG A 55 6.71 22.31 -4.44
C ARG A 55 8.03 22.62 -3.75
N ASP A 56 8.05 23.63 -2.88
CA ASP A 56 9.19 23.87 -2.01
C ASP A 56 9.38 22.72 -1.00
N ALA A 57 10.60 22.62 -0.47
CA ALA A 57 10.90 21.74 0.66
C ALA A 57 10.01 22.10 1.85
N ILE A 58 9.61 21.10 2.63
CA ILE A 58 8.73 21.27 3.79
C ILE A 58 9.51 20.84 5.03
N ASP A 59 9.77 21.81 5.90
CA ASP A 59 10.32 21.57 7.24
C ASP A 59 9.23 21.92 8.25
N GLU A 60 8.67 20.88 8.89
CA GLU A 60 7.60 21.05 9.87
C GLU A 60 7.68 20.01 11.00
N GLU A 61 7.12 20.37 12.14
CA GLU A 61 6.94 19.46 13.26
C GLU A 61 5.53 18.86 13.25
N THR A 62 5.44 17.54 13.15
CA THR A 62 4.18 16.80 13.25
C THR A 62 4.18 15.83 14.43
N ASP A 63 2.98 15.47 14.92
CA ASP A 63 2.84 14.50 16.02
C ASP A 63 3.02 13.07 15.49
N VAL A 64 2.54 12.81 14.26
CA VAL A 64 2.61 11.49 13.62
C VAL A 64 2.94 11.61 12.13
N VAL A 65 3.93 10.83 11.68
CA VAL A 65 4.19 10.58 10.27
C VAL A 65 3.69 9.18 9.91
N ILE A 66 2.90 9.09 8.84
CA ILE A 66 2.32 7.87 8.30
C ILE A 66 3.01 7.60 6.97
N LEU A 67 3.82 6.54 6.92
CA LEU A 67 4.45 6.08 5.68
C LEU A 67 3.41 5.32 4.86
N GLY A 68 3.02 5.91 3.72
CA GLY A 68 2.07 5.35 2.77
C GLY A 68 0.66 5.92 2.87
N ALA A 69 0.05 6.07 1.70
CA ALA A 69 -1.29 6.62 1.49
C ALA A 69 -2.26 5.59 0.88
N GLY A 70 -2.01 4.30 1.13
CA GLY A 70 -2.95 3.20 0.86
C GLY A 70 -3.95 2.97 2.00
N TRP A 71 -4.59 1.80 2.02
CA TRP A 71 -5.60 1.47 3.04
C TRP A 71 -5.09 1.56 4.48
N SER A 72 -3.88 1.06 4.75
CA SER A 72 -3.31 1.14 6.10
C SER A 72 -3.08 2.59 6.55
N GLY A 73 -2.64 3.47 5.64
CA GLY A 73 -2.43 4.88 5.94
C GLY A 73 -3.76 5.57 6.24
N LEU A 74 -4.75 5.41 5.36
CA LEU A 74 -6.09 6.00 5.52
C LEU A 74 -6.79 5.55 6.80
N THR A 75 -6.72 4.25 7.12
CA THR A 75 -7.32 3.72 8.36
C THR A 75 -6.58 4.23 9.60
N ALA A 76 -5.25 4.37 9.56
CA ALA A 76 -4.50 5.03 10.62
C ALA A 76 -4.93 6.50 10.80
N ALA A 77 -5.03 7.27 9.71
CA ALA A 77 -5.50 8.65 9.71
C ALA A 77 -6.88 8.80 10.36
N PHE A 78 -7.81 7.92 9.97
CA PHE A 78 -9.16 7.89 10.52
C PHE A 78 -9.17 7.64 12.02
N HIS A 79 -8.43 6.64 12.48
CA HIS A 79 -8.38 6.32 13.91
C HIS A 79 -7.61 7.35 14.74
N LEU A 80 -6.56 7.98 14.21
CA LEU A 80 -5.89 9.11 14.85
C LEU A 80 -6.85 10.29 15.02
N THR A 81 -7.58 10.63 13.95
CA THR A 81 -8.58 11.71 13.99
C THR A 81 -9.67 11.41 15.02
N LYS A 82 -10.17 10.17 15.07
CA LYS A 82 -11.14 9.73 16.08
C LYS A 82 -10.60 9.81 17.51
N ALA A 83 -9.30 9.61 17.70
CA ALA A 83 -8.61 9.76 18.99
C ALA A 83 -8.26 11.22 19.33
N GLY A 84 -8.58 12.18 18.46
CA GLY A 84 -8.27 13.60 18.64
C GLY A 84 -6.88 14.02 18.19
N VAL A 85 -6.10 13.12 17.57
CA VAL A 85 -4.80 13.44 16.97
C VAL A 85 -5.01 13.86 15.52
N THR A 86 -4.87 15.15 15.25
CA THR A 86 -5.15 15.75 13.92
C THR A 86 -3.91 16.32 13.23
N ASN A 87 -2.80 16.46 13.97
CA ASN A 87 -1.51 16.88 13.43
C ASN A 87 -0.72 15.65 12.97
N PHE A 88 -0.94 15.25 11.71
CA PHE A 88 -0.22 14.14 11.10
C PHE A 88 -0.03 14.37 9.60
N ARG A 89 0.96 13.68 9.02
CA ARG A 89 1.19 13.63 7.57
C ARG A 89 1.20 12.20 7.04
N HIS A 90 0.55 11.98 5.91
CA HIS A 90 0.87 10.85 5.04
C HIS A 90 2.03 11.25 4.14
N ILE A 91 3.01 10.36 3.96
CA ILE A 91 4.07 10.55 2.98
C ILE A 91 4.06 9.34 2.05
N ASP A 92 3.92 9.57 0.76
CA ASP A 92 3.91 8.52 -0.25
C ASP A 92 4.59 9.00 -1.54
N HIS A 93 5.36 8.11 -2.16
CA HIS A 93 5.93 8.30 -3.48
C HIS A 93 4.85 8.34 -4.59
N ALA A 94 3.68 7.76 -4.35
CA ALA A 94 2.54 7.89 -5.25
C ALA A 94 2.08 9.35 -5.38
N GLY A 95 1.50 9.70 -6.52
CA GLY A 95 0.90 11.02 -6.72
C GLY A 95 -0.43 11.23 -5.98
N ASN A 96 -1.06 10.16 -5.47
CA ASN A 96 -2.34 10.23 -4.76
C ASN A 96 -2.49 9.13 -3.72
N PHE A 97 -3.57 9.24 -2.93
CA PHE A 97 -4.07 8.13 -2.14
C PHE A 97 -4.39 6.93 -3.03
N GLY A 98 -4.03 5.74 -2.56
CA GLY A 98 -4.43 4.49 -3.19
C GLY A 98 -3.49 3.32 -2.93
N GLY A 99 -2.20 3.59 -2.69
CA GLY A 99 -1.19 2.55 -2.50
C GLY A 99 -1.22 1.52 -3.63
N THR A 100 -1.43 0.25 -3.31
CA THR A 100 -1.60 -0.82 -4.31
C THR A 100 -2.62 -0.47 -5.40
N TRP A 101 -3.75 0.14 -5.04
CA TRP A 101 -4.83 0.49 -5.98
C TRP A 101 -4.55 1.80 -6.73
N TYR A 102 -3.59 2.60 -6.27
CA TYR A 102 -3.04 3.70 -7.07
C TYR A 102 -2.20 3.17 -8.22
N TRP A 103 -1.26 2.26 -7.91
CA TRP A 103 -0.25 1.78 -8.85
C TRP A 103 -0.79 0.74 -9.83
N ASN A 104 -1.59 -0.20 -9.36
CA ASN A 104 -2.01 -1.34 -10.17
C ASN A 104 -3.34 -1.02 -10.88
N ARG A 105 -3.25 -0.67 -12.17
CA ARG A 105 -4.41 -0.37 -13.02
C ARG A 105 -4.47 -1.24 -14.28
N TYR A 106 -3.89 -2.44 -14.22
CA TYR A 106 -3.91 -3.36 -15.36
C TYR A 106 -5.33 -3.89 -15.64
N PRO A 107 -5.68 -4.21 -16.89
CA PRO A 107 -7.01 -4.70 -17.24
C PRO A 107 -7.41 -5.95 -16.46
N GLY A 108 -8.60 -5.95 -15.86
CA GLY A 108 -9.14 -7.09 -15.11
C GLY A 108 -8.67 -7.20 -13.66
N ILE A 109 -7.94 -6.21 -13.14
CA ILE A 109 -7.56 -6.21 -11.73
C ILE A 109 -8.78 -6.14 -10.80
N GLN A 110 -8.81 -7.01 -9.80
CA GLN A 110 -9.84 -7.09 -8.77
C GLN A 110 -9.21 -7.46 -7.43
N CYS A 111 -9.93 -7.23 -6.32
CA CYS A 111 -9.59 -7.90 -5.07
C CYS A 111 -9.97 -9.39 -5.14
N ASP A 112 -9.21 -10.24 -4.47
CA ASP A 112 -9.47 -11.69 -4.35
C ASP A 112 -10.24 -12.05 -3.06
N ASN A 113 -10.39 -11.09 -2.15
CA ASN A 113 -11.23 -11.17 -0.98
C ASN A 113 -12.65 -10.65 -1.25
N ASP A 114 -13.61 -11.09 -0.42
CA ASP A 114 -14.93 -10.47 -0.38
C ASP A 114 -14.79 -8.97 -0.07
N ALA A 115 -15.32 -8.11 -0.94
CA ALA A 115 -15.19 -6.67 -0.85
C ALA A 115 -15.76 -6.12 0.46
N TYR A 116 -16.83 -6.73 0.99
CA TYR A 116 -17.41 -6.35 2.28
C TYR A 116 -16.49 -6.64 3.47
N CYS A 117 -15.52 -7.53 3.30
CA CYS A 117 -14.52 -7.85 4.32
C CYS A 117 -13.18 -7.13 4.09
N TYR A 118 -12.90 -6.76 2.84
CA TYR A 118 -11.61 -6.17 2.44
C TYR A 118 -11.60 -4.64 2.50
N LEU A 119 -12.68 -3.99 2.08
CA LEU A 119 -12.75 -2.54 2.02
C LEU A 119 -13.07 -1.96 3.41
N PRO A 120 -12.22 -1.08 3.96
CA PRO A 120 -12.44 -0.50 5.28
C PRO A 120 -13.46 0.64 5.20
N LEU A 121 -14.06 0.99 6.34
CA LEU A 121 -14.92 2.18 6.50
C LEU A 121 -16.23 2.19 5.69
N LEU A 122 -16.73 1.02 5.29
CA LEU A 122 -17.96 0.91 4.50
C LEU A 122 -19.18 1.49 5.24
N GLU A 123 -19.30 1.25 6.54
CA GLU A 123 -20.41 1.79 7.35
C GLU A 123 -20.28 3.31 7.52
N GLU A 124 -19.08 3.81 7.80
CA GLU A 124 -18.82 5.24 8.02
C GLU A 124 -19.00 6.07 6.76
N THR A 125 -18.80 5.47 5.58
CA THR A 125 -18.99 6.13 4.28
C THR A 125 -20.35 5.84 3.64
N GLY A 126 -21.07 4.82 4.12
CA GLY A 126 -22.27 4.31 3.47
C GLY A 126 -22.01 3.69 2.09
N PHE A 127 -20.76 3.39 1.75
CA PHE A 127 -20.39 2.83 0.46
C PHE A 127 -20.82 1.37 0.36
N LEU A 128 -21.38 1.00 -0.79
CA LEU A 128 -21.82 -0.35 -1.10
C LEU A 128 -21.05 -0.87 -2.31
N PRO A 129 -20.12 -1.83 -2.14
CA PRO A 129 -19.40 -2.43 -3.26
C PRO A 129 -20.37 -3.05 -4.27
N SER A 130 -20.16 -2.76 -5.56
CA SER A 130 -21.05 -3.21 -6.64
C SER A 130 -21.04 -4.72 -6.86
N LYS A 131 -19.97 -5.40 -6.42
CA LYS A 131 -19.80 -6.85 -6.53
C LYS A 131 -19.01 -7.43 -5.38
N LYS A 132 -19.14 -8.75 -5.21
CA LYS A 132 -18.42 -9.52 -4.17
C LYS A 132 -16.90 -9.38 -4.27
N PHE A 133 -16.35 -9.26 -5.48
CA PHE A 133 -14.92 -9.09 -5.73
C PHE A 133 -14.71 -7.80 -6.52
N ALA A 134 -14.58 -6.66 -5.84
CA ALA A 134 -14.58 -5.32 -6.43
C ALA A 134 -13.46 -5.12 -7.47
N ASP A 135 -13.75 -4.31 -8.51
CA ASP A 135 -12.76 -3.94 -9.53
C ASP A 135 -11.75 -2.96 -8.94
N GLY A 136 -10.49 -3.04 -9.37
CA GLY A 136 -9.47 -2.13 -8.85
C GLY A 136 -9.79 -0.65 -9.08
N LYS A 137 -10.53 -0.31 -10.16
CA LYS A 137 -11.02 1.06 -10.37
C LYS A 137 -12.05 1.49 -9.32
N GLU A 138 -13.00 0.63 -8.98
CA GLU A 138 -13.99 0.90 -7.93
C GLU A 138 -13.30 1.06 -6.57
N ILE A 139 -12.33 0.19 -6.27
CA ILE A 139 -11.55 0.26 -5.04
C ILE A 139 -10.74 1.56 -4.98
N TYR A 140 -10.06 1.92 -6.07
CA TYR A 140 -9.32 3.19 -6.16
C TYR A 140 -10.23 4.41 -5.98
N ASP A 141 -11.40 4.42 -6.62
CA ASP A 141 -12.37 5.50 -6.48
C ASP A 141 -12.89 5.60 -5.05
N TYR A 142 -13.13 4.45 -4.41
CA TYR A 142 -13.56 4.42 -3.02
C TYR A 142 -12.51 4.97 -2.05
N ILE A 143 -11.22 4.71 -2.29
CA ILE A 143 -10.11 5.34 -1.55
C ILE A 143 -10.21 6.87 -1.65
N GLN A 144 -10.54 7.40 -2.83
CA GLN A 144 -10.71 8.84 -3.01
C GLN A 144 -11.87 9.38 -2.16
N VAL A 145 -13.01 8.68 -2.17
CA VAL A 145 -14.18 9.02 -1.33
C VAL A 145 -13.80 9.08 0.15
N VAL A 146 -13.07 8.09 0.65
CA VAL A 146 -12.60 8.06 2.05
C VAL A 146 -11.68 9.26 2.34
N ALA A 147 -10.69 9.52 1.48
CA ALA A 147 -9.76 10.63 1.66
C ALA A 147 -10.47 12.00 1.68
N ASP A 148 -11.48 12.18 0.84
CA ASP A 148 -12.25 13.42 0.74
C ASP A 148 -13.23 13.58 1.90
N GLN A 149 -13.98 12.54 2.23
CA GLN A 149 -15.01 12.57 3.29
C GLN A 149 -14.42 12.89 4.67
N PHE A 150 -13.20 12.43 4.96
CA PHE A 150 -12.54 12.66 6.24
C PHE A 150 -11.50 13.78 6.22
N GLY A 151 -11.35 14.50 5.09
CA GLY A 151 -10.47 15.66 4.99
C GLY A 151 -8.98 15.32 5.12
N PHE A 152 -8.50 14.33 4.38
CA PHE A 152 -7.10 13.90 4.40
C PHE A 152 -6.26 14.43 3.23
N ARG A 153 -6.89 15.07 2.22
CA ARG A 153 -6.20 15.60 1.03
C ARG A 153 -5.06 16.55 1.36
N ASP A 154 -5.31 17.46 2.28
CA ASP A 154 -4.34 18.45 2.75
C ASP A 154 -3.36 17.86 3.78
N LYS A 155 -3.53 16.61 4.19
CA LYS A 155 -2.67 15.89 5.16
C LYS A 155 -1.69 14.92 4.50
N ALA A 156 -1.50 15.00 3.18
CA ALA A 156 -0.59 14.12 2.44
C ALA A 156 0.49 14.89 1.68
N LEU A 157 1.70 14.33 1.67
CA LEU A 157 2.81 14.72 0.81
C LEU A 157 3.03 13.61 -0.20
N PHE A 158 2.59 13.86 -1.43
CA PHE A 158 2.71 12.96 -2.57
C PHE A 158 4.00 13.18 -3.35
N HIS A 159 4.34 12.22 -4.23
CA HIS A 159 5.58 12.21 -4.99
C HIS A 159 6.81 12.44 -4.10
N THR A 160 6.75 11.95 -2.86
CA THR A 160 7.76 12.19 -1.82
C THR A 160 8.15 10.84 -1.22
N GLU A 161 9.44 10.50 -1.30
CA GLU A 161 9.99 9.27 -0.74
C GLU A 161 10.72 9.57 0.57
N ILE A 162 10.44 8.79 1.62
CA ILE A 162 11.20 8.86 2.86
C ILE A 162 12.55 8.16 2.63
N THR A 163 13.64 8.90 2.82
CA THR A 163 15.00 8.41 2.61
C THR A 163 15.69 8.03 3.93
N SER A 164 15.17 8.50 5.07
CA SER A 164 15.79 8.34 6.39
C SER A 164 14.75 8.41 7.51
N LEU A 165 14.86 7.49 8.48
CA LEU A 165 14.09 7.48 9.72
C LEU A 165 15.07 7.24 10.87
N LYS A 166 15.35 8.27 11.68
CA LYS A 166 16.29 8.18 12.80
C LYS A 166 15.63 8.66 14.08
N TRP A 167 15.67 7.84 15.12
CA TRP A 167 15.25 8.28 16.45
C TRP A 167 16.30 9.21 17.04
N ASP A 168 15.88 10.37 17.53
CA ASP A 168 16.70 11.32 18.26
C ASP A 168 16.33 11.25 19.76
N GLU A 169 17.26 10.75 20.56
CA GLU A 169 17.07 10.56 22.00
C GLU A 169 16.99 11.87 22.78
N ASP A 170 17.62 12.95 22.29
CA ASP A 170 17.69 14.22 23.02
C ASP A 170 16.32 14.93 23.00
N ILE A 171 15.66 14.91 21.83
CA ILE A 171 14.31 15.48 21.67
C ILE A 171 13.19 14.44 21.82
N LYS A 172 13.53 13.15 21.94
CA LYS A 172 12.59 12.01 22.00
C LYS A 172 11.61 12.00 20.83
N ARG A 173 12.12 12.20 19.62
CA ARG A 173 11.32 12.23 18.39
C ARG A 173 12.05 11.56 17.25
N TRP A 174 11.27 11.14 16.25
CA TRP A 174 11.83 10.72 14.97
C TRP A 174 12.22 11.94 14.13
N ARG A 175 13.43 11.90 13.58
CA ARG A 175 13.84 12.72 12.45
C ARG A 175 13.55 11.94 11.17
N VAL A 176 12.77 12.57 10.29
CA VAL A 176 12.34 12.01 9.01
C VAL A 176 12.93 12.90 7.93
N GLU A 177 13.68 12.31 6.99
CA GLU A 177 14.22 13.04 5.83
C GLU A 177 13.59 12.47 4.56
N THR A 178 13.39 13.32 3.56
CA THR A 178 12.79 12.93 2.28
C THR A 178 13.71 13.25 1.11
N ASP A 179 13.38 12.72 -0.07
CA ASP A 179 14.04 13.08 -1.33
C ASP A 179 13.77 14.52 -1.78
N ARG A 180 12.91 15.26 -1.07
CA ARG A 180 12.50 16.64 -1.37
C ARG A 180 12.88 17.66 -0.30
N GLY A 181 13.91 17.36 0.49
CA GLY A 181 14.24 18.08 1.73
C GLY A 181 13.42 17.50 2.86
#